data_AF-A0A924G853-F1
#
_entry.id   AF-A0A924G853-F1
#
_cell.length_a   1.000
_cell.length_b   1.000
_cell.length_c   1.000
_cell.angle_alpha   90.00
_cell.angle_beta   90.00
_cell.angle_gamma   90.00
#
_symmetry.space_group_name_H-M   'P 1'
#
loop_
_entity.id
_entity.type
_entity.pdbx_description
1 polymer ?
#
loop_
_entity_poly.entity_id
_entity_poly.type
_entity_poly.pdbx_seq_one_letter_code
_entity_poly.pdbx_strand_id
1 'polypeptide(L)' 'MKTQFVTDNNGNKTAVLLPIKDYKKILEELEELEDIRLFDKAKKNDDGKRILLTDYMKNRKVKNG' A
#
# COMPACT_ATOMS: atom_id res chain seq x y z
N MET A 1 -14.94 22.72 8.52
CA MET A 1 -16.16 22.48 7.70
C MET A 1 -16.70 21.10 8.07
N LYS A 2 -18.01 20.94 8.22
CA LYS A 2 -18.64 19.64 8.50
C LYS A 2 -18.83 18.88 7.19
N THR A 3 -18.71 17.55 7.22
CA THR A 3 -18.93 16.67 6.06
C THR A 3 -20.34 16.84 5.49
N GLN A 4 -20.45 16.93 4.16
CA GLN A 4 -21.72 17.05 3.45
C GLN A 4 -21.93 15.85 2.53
N PHE A 5 -23.18 15.49 2.29
CA PHE A 5 -23.53 14.34 1.44
C PHE A 5 -24.36 14.82 0.25
N VAL A 6 -24.09 14.25 -0.93
CA VAL A 6 -24.94 14.38 -2.11
C VAL A 6 -25.86 13.17 -2.12
N THR A 7 -27.16 13.40 -2.31
CA THR A 7 -28.17 12.32 -2.36
C THR A 7 -28.81 12.23 -3.74
N ASP A 8 -29.23 11.03 -4.12
CA ASP A 8 -30.11 10.82 -5.28
C ASP A 8 -31.56 11.26 -4.97
N ASN A 9 -32.45 11.11 -5.97
CA ASN A 9 -33.87 11.46 -5.85
C ASN A 9 -34.63 10.59 -4.84
N ASN A 10 -34.09 9.43 -4.46
CA ASN A 10 -34.66 8.52 -3.48
C ASN A 10 -34.11 8.81 -2.05
N GLY A 11 -33.22 9.79 -1.91
CA GLY A 11 -32.57 10.16 -0.64
C GLY A 11 -31.35 9.32 -0.29
N ASN A 12 -30.87 8.44 -1.19
CA ASN A 12 -29.67 7.65 -0.94
C ASN A 12 -28.41 8.50 -1.11
N LYS A 13 -27.45 8.39 -0.20
CA LYS A 13 -26.17 9.12 -0.28
C LYS A 13 -25.29 8.50 -1.38
N THR A 14 -24.96 9.30 -2.40
CA THR A 14 -24.18 8.87 -3.56
C THR A 14 -22.77 9.43 -3.58
N ALA A 15 -22.55 10.58 -2.96
CA ALA A 15 -21.22 11.18 -2.81
C ALA A 15 -21.07 11.93 -1.48
N VAL A 16 -19.84 12.25 -1.13
CA VAL A 16 -19.49 12.98 0.08
C VAL A 16 -18.50 14.09 -0.24
N LEU A 17 -18.74 15.28 0.29
CA LEU A 17 -17.81 16.40 0.23
C LEU A 17 -17.03 16.45 1.55
N LEU A 18 -15.73 16.24 1.45
CA LEU A 18 -14.81 16.21 2.58
C LEU A 18 -13.89 17.43 2.56
N PRO A 19 -13.49 17.96 3.73
CA PRO A 19 -12.34 18.83 3.80
C PRO A 19 -11.12 18.14 3.18
N ILE A 20 -10.34 18.88 2.39
CA ILE A 20 -9.20 18.30 1.67
C ILE A 20 -8.18 17.64 2.62
N LYS A 21 -8.06 18.14 3.84
CA LYS A 21 -7.20 17.57 4.89
C LYS A 21 -7.63 16.16 5.26
N ASP A 22 -8.93 15.92 5.41
CA ASP A 22 -9.47 14.64 5.84
C ASP A 22 -9.37 13.61 4.70
N TYR A 23 -9.64 14.05 3.46
CA TYR A 23 -9.41 13.21 2.28
C TYR A 23 -7.96 12.76 2.15
N LYS A 24 -7.00 13.69 2.30
CA LYS A 24 -5.57 13.37 2.26
C LYS A 24 -5.15 12.41 3.37
N LYS A 25 -5.67 12.57 4.59
CA LYS A 25 -5.41 11.65 5.70
C LYS A 25 -5.86 10.23 5.39
N ILE A 26 -7.04 10.08 4.78
CA ILE A 26 -7.55 8.76 4.35
C ILE A 26 -6.63 8.13 3.30
N LEU A 27 -6.15 8.91 2.32
CA LEU A 27 -5.21 8.40 1.32
C LEU A 27 -3.89 7.92 1.94
N GLU A 28 -3.34 8.70 2.88
CA GLU A 28 -2.10 8.35 3.60
C GLU A 28 -2.27 7.05 4.40
N GLU A 29 -3.37 6.91 5.14
CA GLU A 29 -3.67 5.68 5.88
C GLU A 29 -3.84 4.46 4.95
N LEU A 30 -4.43 4.65 3.76
CA LEU A 30 -4.57 3.58 2.76
C LEU A 30 -3.23 3.15 2.15
N GLU A 31 -2.31 4.09 1.89
CA GLU A 31 -0.95 3.75 1.45
C GLU A 31 -0.19 2.95 2.51
N GLU A 32 -0.25 3.36 3.77
CA GLU A 32 0.38 2.64 4.88
C GLU A 32 -0.17 1.20 5.01
N LEU A 33 -1.49 1.03 4.88
CA LEU A 33 -2.11 -0.29 4.90
C LEU A 33 -1.68 -1.17 3.72
N GLU A 34 -1.48 -0.58 2.53
CA GLU A 34 -0.99 -1.31 1.37
C GLU A 34 0.47 -1.73 1.53
N ASP A 35 1.31 -0.88 2.10
CA ASP A 35 2.70 -1.22 2.43
C ASP A 35 2.80 -2.39 3.41
N ILE A 36 1.97 -2.38 4.46
CA ILE A 36 1.87 -3.50 5.41
C ILE A 36 1.44 -4.78 4.69
N ARG A 37 0.41 -4.70 3.84
CA ARG A 37 -0.08 -5.85 3.06
C ARG A 37 0.99 -6.42 2.13
N LEU A 38 1.76 -5.56 1.47
CA LEU A 38 2.87 -5.95 0.59
C LEU A 38 4.01 -6.58 1.38
N PHE A 39 4.35 -6.04 2.55
CA PHE A 39 5.32 -6.62 3.45
C PHE A 39 4.93 -8.03 3.88
N ASP A 40 3.70 -8.22 4.36
CA ASP A 40 3.19 -9.53 4.76
C ASP A 40 3.22 -10.54 3.61
N LYS A 41 2.82 -10.10 2.41
CA LYS A 41 2.86 -10.93 1.20
C LYS A 41 4.29 -11.34 0.85
N ALA A 42 5.25 -10.41 0.92
CA ALA A 42 6.65 -10.70 0.64
C ALA A 42 7.26 -11.63 1.70
N LYS A 43 6.86 -11.46 2.97
CA LYS A 43 7.35 -12.26 4.10
C LYS A 43 6.71 -13.64 4.21
N LYS A 44 5.51 -13.84 3.69
CA LYS A 44 4.77 -15.11 3.79
C LYS A 44 5.58 -16.35 3.38
N ASN A 45 6.44 -16.22 2.37
CA ASN A 45 7.28 -17.31 1.86
C ASN A 45 8.78 -17.07 2.10
N ASP A 46 9.15 -16.10 2.93
CA ASP A 46 10.54 -15.84 3.32
C ASP A 46 11.00 -16.95 4.26
N ASP A 47 11.92 -17.82 3.80
CA ASP A 47 12.50 -18.90 4.60
C ASP A 47 13.57 -18.40 5.59
N GLY A 48 13.75 -17.08 5.68
CA GLY A 48 14.70 -16.44 6.58
C GLY A 48 16.15 -16.60 6.15
N LYS A 49 16.44 -17.28 5.03
CA LYS A 49 17.82 -17.44 4.56
C LYS A 49 18.38 -16.10 4.13
N ARG A 50 19.62 -15.85 4.54
CA ARG A 50 20.39 -14.67 4.16
C ARG A 50 21.71 -15.16 3.58
N ILE A 51 22.16 -14.49 2.54
CA ILE A 51 23.47 -14.73 1.91
C ILE A 51 24.27 -13.44 1.96
N LEU A 52 25.59 -13.53 2.02
CA LEU A 52 26.44 -12.36 1.92
C LEU A 52 26.27 -11.72 0.54
N LEU A 53 26.28 -10.38 0.50
CA LEU A 53 26.20 -9.63 -0.76
C LEU A 53 27.31 -10.05 -1.74
N THR A 54 28.50 -10.35 -1.21
CA THR A 54 29.63 -10.87 -1.99
C THR A 54 29.31 -12.19 -2.69
N ASP A 55 28.62 -13.10 -2.00
CA ASP A 55 28.27 -14.41 -2.55
C ASP A 55 27.13 -14.29 -3.56
N TYR A 56 26.16 -13.41 -3.30
CA TYR A 56 25.14 -13.04 -4.28
C TYR A 56 25.75 -12.49 -5.58
N MET A 57 26.69 -11.55 -5.46
CA MET A 57 27.34 -10.91 -6.61
C MET A 57 28.15 -11.90 -7.45
N LYS A 58 28.86 -12.86 -6.82
CA LYS A 58 29.56 -13.94 -7.51
C LYS A 58 28.59 -14.81 -8.30
N ASN A 59 27.53 -15.29 -7.64
CA ASN A 59 26.54 -16.18 -8.26
C ASN A 59 25.80 -15.50 -9.43
N ARG A 60 25.52 -14.20 -9.33
CA ARG A 60 24.85 -13.44 -10.40
C ARG A 60 25.73 -13.28 -11.64
N LYS A 61 27.04 -13.04 -11.48
CA LYS A 61 27.97 -12.91 -12.62
C LYS A 61 28.13 -14.23 -13.38
N VAL A 62 28.19 -15.36 -12.67
CA VAL A 62 28.28 -16.70 -13.28
C VAL A 62 27.02 -17.06 -14.06
N LYS A 63 25.85 -16.58 -13.65
CA LYS A 63 24.56 -16.90 -14.31
C LYS A 63 24.30 -16.14 -15.62
N ASN A 64 25.00 -15.03 -15.83
CA ASN A 64 24.78 -14.11 -16.96
C ASN A 64 26.01 -14.01 -17.89
N GLY A 65 27.00 -14.87 -17.70
CA GLY A 65 28.23 -14.96 -18.50
C GLY A 65 28.26 -16.21 -19.36
#